data_AF-A0A935I2H9-F1
#
_entry.id   AF-A0A935I2H9-F1
#
_cell.length_a   1.000
_cell.length_b   1.000
_cell.length_c   1.000
_cell.angle_alpha   90.00
_cell.angle_beta   90.00
_cell.angle_gamma   90.00
#
_symmetry.space_group_name_H-M   'P 1'
#
loop_
_entity.id
_entity.type
_entity.pdbx_description
1 polymer ?
#
loop_
_entity_poly.entity_id
_entity_poly.type
_entity_poly.pdbx_seq_one_letter_code
_entity_poly.pdbx_strand_id
1 'polypeptide(L)'
;MKNVSHNLHASHIVRKLLLSVALVVLAAFVTACYSFRGGSVPEHIQTMSVASVIDRSGFGDPTFREFCTETLVRRFRSDNTVQLVEDNGDARLSPVLVRVQDQIATVQSGDLENQRRIVVAVEAE
;
A
#
# COMPACT_ATOMS: atom_id res chain seq x y z
N MET A 1 -45.07 31.52 38.32
CA MET A 1 -43.92 30.62 38.59
C MET A 1 -43.66 29.55 37.51
N LYS A 2 -44.51 29.39 36.47
CA LYS A 2 -44.31 28.37 35.39
C LYS A 2 -43.30 28.77 34.30
N ASN A 3 -43.04 30.06 34.09
CA ASN A 3 -42.16 30.53 33.00
C ASN A 3 -40.66 30.38 33.30
N VAL A 4 -40.27 30.26 34.58
CA VAL A 4 -38.85 30.14 34.96
C VAL A 4 -38.34 28.71 34.75
N SER A 5 -39.18 27.69 34.97
CA SER A 5 -38.79 26.27 34.81
C SER A 5 -38.60 25.86 33.34
N HIS A 6 -39.42 26.38 32.42
CA HIS A 6 -39.27 26.11 30.98
C HIS A 6 -37.95 26.64 30.41
N ASN A 7 -37.51 27.83 30.85
CA ASN A 7 -36.26 28.43 30.39
C ASN A 7 -35.02 27.69 30.92
N LEU A 8 -35.06 27.17 32.16
CA LEU A 8 -34.00 26.30 32.68
C LEU A 8 -33.94 24.98 31.91
N HIS A 9 -35.08 24.35 31.65
CA HIS A 9 -35.12 23.06 30.94
C HIS A 9 -34.63 23.20 29.48
N ALA A 10 -35.02 24.28 28.80
CA ALA A 10 -34.50 24.61 27.46
C ALA A 10 -32.98 24.86 27.48
N SER A 11 -32.45 25.56 28.49
CA SER A 11 -31.00 25.78 28.65
C SER A 11 -30.22 24.49 28.86
N HIS A 12 -30.75 23.56 29.68
CA HIS A 12 -30.11 22.25 29.90
C HIS A 12 -30.16 21.35 28.66
N ILE A 13 -31.24 21.40 27.88
CA ILE A 13 -31.36 20.68 26.60
C ILE A 13 -30.36 21.24 25.58
N VAL A 14 -30.28 22.57 25.42
CA VAL A 14 -29.33 23.22 24.52
C VAL A 14 -27.88 22.94 24.93
N ARG A 15 -27.57 22.97 26.23
CA ARG A 15 -26.23 22.63 26.74
C ARG A 15 -25.85 21.18 26.45
N LYS A 16 -26.79 20.24 26.61
CA LYS A 16 -26.57 18.82 26.28
C LYS A 16 -26.35 18.62 24.78
N LEU A 17 -27.13 19.31 23.94
CA LEU A 17 -26.98 19.27 22.48
C LEU A 17 -25.60 19.80 22.04
N LEU A 18 -25.18 20.94 22.59
CA LEU A 18 -23.85 21.52 22.33
C LEU A 18 -22.71 20.57 22.76
N LEU A 19 -22.84 19.94 23.93
CA LEU A 19 -21.86 18.95 24.40
C LEU A 19 -21.80 17.71 23.48
N SER A 20 -22.94 17.21 23.01
CA SER A 20 -22.95 16.09 22.06
C SER A 20 -22.33 16.44 20.71
N VAL A 21 -22.59 17.64 20.20
CA VAL A 21 -21.98 18.11 18.94
C VAL A 21 -20.47 18.29 19.12
N ALA A 22 -20.03 18.89 20.23
CA ALA A 22 -18.61 19.03 20.53
C ALA A 22 -17.89 17.68 20.64
N LEU A 23 -18.54 16.67 21.24
CA LEU A 23 -18.01 15.31 21.32
C LEU A 23 -17.85 14.66 19.94
N VAL A 24 -18.85 14.82 19.06
CA VAL A 24 -18.80 14.29 17.68
C VAL A 24 -17.70 14.97 16.87
N VAL A 25 -17.56 16.29 16.99
CA VAL A 25 -16.50 17.05 16.33
C VAL A 25 -15.13 16.59 16.82
N LEU A 26 -14.94 16.44 18.13
CA LEU A 26 -13.69 15.94 18.71
C LEU A 26 -13.36 14.53 18.22
N ALA A 27 -14.35 13.62 18.15
CA ALA A 27 -14.15 12.27 17.63
C ALA A 27 -13.72 12.27 16.16
N ALA A 28 -14.25 13.19 15.35
CA ALA A 28 -13.85 13.35 13.95
C ALA A 28 -12.41 13.88 13.78
N PHE A 29 -11.94 14.75 14.69
CA PHE A 29 -10.55 15.21 14.67
C PHE A 29 -9.54 14.11 15.04
N VAL A 30 -9.90 13.19 15.94
CA VAL A 30 -9.01 12.09 16.35
C VAL A 30 -8.80 11.08 15.21
N THR A 31 -9.78 10.88 14.32
CA THR A 31 -9.63 9.99 13.16
C THR A 31 -8.90 10.65 11.98
N ALA A 32 -8.89 11.98 11.89
CA ALA A 32 -8.26 12.72 10.81
C ALA A 32 -6.71 12.68 10.84
N CYS A 33 -6.11 12.39 11.99
CA CYS A 33 -4.65 12.30 12.14
C CYS A 33 -4.06 10.92 11.83
N TYR A 34 -4.89 9.92 11.51
CA TYR A 34 -4.44 8.58 11.17
C TYR A 34 -4.41 8.38 9.65
N SER A 35 -3.22 8.45 9.06
CA SER A 35 -2.99 8.07 7.67
C SER A 35 -2.27 6.72 7.65
N PHE A 36 -2.98 5.64 7.29
CA PHE A 36 -2.37 4.34 7.04
C PHE A 36 -1.68 4.37 5.66
N ARG A 37 -0.59 5.15 5.55
CA ARG A 37 0.37 5.06 4.45
C ARG A 37 1.51 4.16 4.92
N GLY A 38 1.55 2.93 4.43
CA GLY A 38 2.66 2.01 4.72
C GLY A 38 3.94 2.55 4.10
N GLY A 39 4.89 2.98 4.93
CA GLY A 39 6.20 3.50 4.50
C GLY A 39 6.12 4.81 3.71
N SER A 40 6.45 5.94 4.33
CA SER A 40 6.60 7.20 3.61
C SER A 40 7.91 7.19 2.82
N VAL A 41 7.84 7.51 1.53
CA VAL A 41 9.03 7.86 0.74
C VAL A 41 9.64 9.14 1.31
N PRO A 42 10.98 9.22 1.48
CA PRO A 42 11.65 10.44 1.94
C PRO A 42 11.32 11.67 1.08
N GLU A 43 11.22 12.86 1.69
CA GLU A 43 10.76 14.08 0.99
C GLU A 43 11.62 14.50 -0.22
N HIS A 44 12.87 14.04 -0.29
CA HIS A 44 13.79 14.34 -1.39
C HIS A 44 13.64 13.40 -2.60
N ILE A 45 12.84 12.34 -2.51
CA ILE A 45 12.59 11.40 -3.61
C ILE A 45 11.19 11.68 -4.16
N GLN A 46 11.12 12.42 -5.25
CA GLN A 46 9.85 12.75 -5.93
C GLN A 46 9.71 12.00 -7.24
N THR A 47 10.83 11.72 -7.89
CA THR A 47 10.91 11.05 -9.17
C THR A 47 11.71 9.76 -9.05
N MET A 48 11.36 8.75 -9.84
CA MET A 48 12.09 7.50 -9.89
C MET A 48 12.11 6.94 -11.32
N SER A 49 13.23 6.36 -11.72
CA SER A 49 13.32 5.54 -12.94
C SER A 49 13.40 4.05 -12.60
N VAL A 50 12.81 3.21 -13.45
CA VAL A 50 12.83 1.75 -13.31
C VAL A 50 13.57 1.17 -14.51
N ALA A 51 14.72 0.56 -14.27
CA ALA A 51 15.45 -0.13 -15.32
C ALA A 51 14.74 -1.44 -15.72
N SER A 52 14.93 -1.87 -16.97
CA SER A 52 14.47 -3.17 -17.42
C SER A 52 15.06 -4.29 -16.55
N VAL A 53 14.22 -5.25 -16.18
CA VAL A 53 14.65 -6.39 -15.37
C VAL A 53 15.71 -7.18 -16.12
N ILE A 54 16.78 -7.57 -15.44
CA ILE A 54 17.80 -8.49 -15.98
C ILE A 54 17.54 -9.89 -15.43
N ASP A 55 17.61 -10.92 -16.27
CA ASP A 55 17.45 -12.30 -15.83
C ASP A 55 18.81 -13.02 -15.71
N ARG A 56 19.14 -13.44 -14.48
CA ARG A 56 20.28 -14.31 -14.13
C ARG A 56 19.83 -15.60 -13.43
N SER A 57 18.53 -15.89 -13.43
CA SER A 57 17.94 -17.02 -12.72
C SER A 57 18.10 -18.36 -13.44
N GLY A 58 18.30 -18.34 -14.75
CA GLY A 58 18.37 -19.54 -15.59
C GLY A 58 17.03 -20.24 -15.80
N PHE A 59 15.90 -19.56 -15.57
CA PHE A 59 14.54 -20.13 -15.70
C PHE A 59 14.18 -20.57 -17.12
N GLY A 60 14.79 -19.96 -18.13
CA GLY A 60 14.64 -20.37 -19.53
C GLY A 60 13.43 -19.79 -20.25
N ASP A 61 12.57 -19.02 -19.57
CA ASP A 61 11.48 -18.28 -20.19
C ASP A 61 11.87 -16.80 -20.44
N PRO A 62 12.13 -16.39 -21.69
CA PRO A 62 12.51 -15.02 -22.01
C PRO A 62 11.38 -14.01 -21.82
N THR A 63 10.11 -14.46 -21.80
CA THR A 63 8.94 -13.58 -21.65
C THR A 63 8.72 -13.18 -20.19
N PHE A 64 9.18 -14.00 -19.25
CA PHE A 64 9.00 -13.74 -17.83
C PHE A 64 9.68 -12.45 -17.37
N ARG A 65 10.86 -12.15 -17.92
CA ARG A 65 11.59 -10.91 -17.65
C ARG A 65 10.83 -9.66 -18.10
N GLU A 66 10.21 -9.72 -19.28
CA GLU A 66 9.39 -8.63 -19.81
C GLU A 66 8.14 -8.44 -18.93
N PHE A 67 7.46 -9.55 -18.61
CA PHE A 67 6.31 -9.55 -17.71
C PHE A 67 6.64 -8.92 -16.35
N CYS A 68 7.79 -9.25 -15.75
CA CYS A 68 8.25 -8.63 -14.50
C CYS A 68 8.48 -7.12 -14.66
N THR A 69 9.12 -6.70 -15.75
CA THR A 69 9.39 -5.28 -16.04
C THR A 69 8.09 -4.49 -16.14
N GLU A 70 7.15 -4.95 -16.97
CA GLU A 70 5.85 -4.31 -17.14
C GLU A 70 5.06 -4.27 -15.82
N THR A 71 5.11 -5.35 -15.04
CA THR A 71 4.42 -5.44 -13.75
C THR A 71 4.98 -4.43 -12.75
N LEU A 72 6.30 -4.27 -12.66
CA LEU A 72 6.94 -3.28 -11.79
C LEU A 72 6.56 -1.85 -12.21
N VAL A 73 6.70 -1.52 -13.50
CA VAL A 73 6.33 -0.21 -14.04
C VAL A 73 4.86 0.10 -13.77
N ARG A 74 3.97 -0.87 -14.02
CA ARG A 74 2.53 -0.73 -13.76
C ARG A 74 2.26 -0.52 -12.27
N ARG A 75 2.96 -1.25 -11.39
CA ARG A 75 2.76 -1.15 -9.94
C ARG A 75 3.12 0.24 -9.43
N PHE A 76 4.29 0.77 -9.80
CA PHE A 76 4.71 2.11 -9.38
C PHE A 76 3.81 3.20 -9.95
N ARG A 77 3.36 3.07 -11.21
CA ARG A 77 2.34 3.99 -11.78
C ARG A 77 1.01 3.93 -11.02
N SER A 78 0.57 2.74 -10.60
CA SER A 78 -0.69 2.60 -9.86
C SER A 78 -0.62 3.11 -8.43
N ASP A 79 0.54 3.03 -7.79
CA ASP A 79 0.74 3.43 -6.41
C ASP A 79 0.80 4.96 -6.25
N ASN A 80 1.23 5.67 -7.30
CA ASN A 80 1.29 7.15 -7.35
C ASN A 80 2.12 7.80 -6.23
N THR A 81 2.99 7.02 -5.57
CA THR A 81 3.84 7.50 -4.47
C THR A 81 5.02 8.33 -4.97
N VAL A 82 5.54 8.02 -6.16
CA VAL A 82 6.61 8.76 -6.85
C VAL A 82 6.26 8.91 -8.33
N GLN A 83 6.73 9.97 -8.97
CA GLN A 83 6.57 10.18 -10.40
C GLN A 83 7.56 9.30 -11.18
N LEU A 84 7.06 8.46 -12.07
CA LEU A 84 7.90 7.62 -12.92
C LEU A 84 8.48 8.46 -14.07
N VAL A 85 9.81 8.47 -14.21
CA VAL A 85 10.55 9.13 -15.29
C VAL A 85 11.41 8.10 -16.04
N GLU A 86 11.67 8.36 -17.31
CA GLU A 86 12.48 7.45 -18.15
C GLU A 86 13.95 7.40 -17.69
N ASP A 87 14.51 8.55 -17.33
CA ASP A 87 15.92 8.65 -16.91
C ASP A 87 16.14 9.84 -15.96
N ASN A 88 17.25 9.83 -15.22
CA ASN A 88 17.65 10.88 -14.25
C ASN A 88 16.59 11.19 -13.16
N GLY A 89 15.90 10.17 -12.64
CA GLY A 89 15.07 10.33 -11.44
C GLY A 89 15.91 10.46 -10.16
N ASP A 90 15.30 10.98 -9.09
CA ASP A 90 15.92 11.10 -7.76
C ASP A 90 16.35 9.72 -7.20
N ALA A 91 15.63 8.67 -7.60
CA ALA A 91 15.98 7.27 -7.34
C ALA A 91 15.96 6.44 -8.63
N ARG A 92 16.71 5.35 -8.66
CA ARG A 92 16.74 4.39 -9.76
C ARG A 92 16.59 2.98 -9.21
N LEU A 93 15.61 2.23 -9.69
CA LEU A 93 15.42 0.83 -9.35
C LEU A 93 16.06 -0.06 -10.42
N SER A 94 17.01 -0.90 -10.02
CA SER A 94 17.73 -1.83 -10.91
C SER A 94 17.49 -3.29 -10.50
N PRO A 95 16.40 -3.93 -10.97
CA PRO A 95 16.04 -5.28 -10.56
C PRO A 95 16.78 -6.37 -11.36
N VAL A 96 17.29 -7.38 -10.65
CA VAL A 96 17.93 -8.56 -11.21
C VAL A 96 17.24 -9.82 -10.67
N LEU A 97 16.64 -10.60 -11.57
CA LEU A 97 16.10 -11.93 -11.23
C LEU A 97 17.26 -12.88 -10.97
N VAL A 98 17.39 -13.36 -9.74
CA VAL A 98 18.47 -14.27 -9.33
C VAL A 98 18.01 -15.72 -9.21
N ARG A 99 16.70 -15.95 -9.05
CA ARG A 99 16.16 -17.32 -8.93
C ARG A 99 14.68 -17.33 -9.31
N VAL A 100 14.29 -18.30 -10.12
CA VAL A 100 12.89 -18.69 -10.34
C VAL A 100 12.84 -20.20 -10.21
N GLN A 101 12.09 -20.70 -9.23
CA GLN A 101 11.98 -22.13 -8.95
C GLN A 101 10.54 -22.55 -8.81
N ASP A 102 10.21 -23.67 -9.42
CA ASP A 102 8.91 -24.31 -9.29
C ASP A 102 9.03 -25.51 -8.36
N GLN A 103 8.31 -25.47 -7.25
CA GLN A 103 8.39 -26.45 -6.17
C GLN A 103 7.00 -27.01 -5.88
N ILE A 104 6.92 -28.32 -5.62
CA ILE A 104 5.67 -28.95 -5.17
C ILE A 104 5.36 -28.45 -3.77
N ALA A 105 4.16 -27.91 -3.55
CA ALA A 105 3.71 -27.58 -2.21
C ALA A 105 3.33 -28.88 -1.48
N THR A 106 3.83 -29.06 -0.25
CA THR A 106 3.71 -30.30 0.54
C THR A 106 2.33 -30.96 0.41
N VAL A 107 2.33 -32.20 -0.05
CA VAL A 107 1.11 -33.02 -0.19
C VAL A 107 0.87 -33.77 1.12
N GLN A 108 -0.34 -33.69 1.69
CA GLN A 108 -0.74 -34.60 2.78
C GLN A 108 -0.93 -36.01 2.21
N SER A 109 -0.58 -37.03 2.99
CA SER A 109 -0.57 -38.43 2.55
C SER A 109 -1.98 -38.85 2.08
N GLY A 110 -2.17 -38.99 0.76
CA GLY A 110 -3.43 -39.40 0.14
C GLY A 110 -4.01 -38.42 -0.89
N ASP A 111 -3.53 -37.17 -0.96
CA ASP A 111 -3.94 -36.21 -1.99
C ASP A 111 -3.10 -36.35 -3.28
N LEU A 112 -3.76 -36.18 -4.42
CA LEU A 112 -3.08 -36.00 -5.72
C LEU A 112 -2.34 -34.65 -5.72
N GLU A 113 -1.25 -34.57 -6.47
CA GLU A 113 -0.41 -33.38 -6.64
C GLU A 113 -1.25 -32.19 -7.17
N ASN A 114 -1.77 -31.35 -6.27
CA ASN A 114 -2.75 -30.31 -6.66
C ASN A 114 -2.26 -28.88 -6.45
N GLN A 115 -1.06 -28.67 -5.88
CA GLN A 115 -0.52 -27.33 -5.62
C GLN A 115 0.97 -27.22 -5.97
N ARG A 116 1.29 -26.23 -6.79
CA ARG A 116 2.65 -25.86 -7.18
C ARG A 116 2.96 -24.45 -6.69
N ARG A 117 4.18 -24.23 -6.21
CA ARG A 117 4.68 -22.96 -5.69
C ARG A 117 5.80 -22.47 -6.60
N ILE A 118 5.62 -21.30 -7.19
CA ILE A 118 6.69 -20.60 -7.89
C ILE A 118 7.34 -19.61 -6.93
N VAL A 119 8.65 -19.75 -6.72
CA VAL A 119 9.47 -18.85 -5.90
C VAL A 119 10.32 -17.99 -6.83
N VAL A 120 10.14 -16.68 -6.75
CA VAL A 120 10.89 -15.68 -7.52
C VAL A 120 11.73 -14.87 -6.55
N ALA A 121 13.05 -14.86 -6.72
CA ALA A 121 13.97 -14.03 -5.96
C ALA A 121 14.58 -12.96 -6.87
N VAL A 122 14.57 -11.72 -6.36
CA VAL A 122 15.04 -10.53 -7.05
C VAL A 122 16.02 -9.81 -6.14
N GLU A 123 17.15 -9.41 -6.70
CA GLU A 123 18.04 -8.41 -6.11
C GLU A 123 17.69 -7.04 -6.70
N ALA A 124 17.66 -6.01 -5.86
CA ALA A 124 17.32 -4.66 -6.27
C ALA A 124 18.35 -3.69 -5.69
N GLU A 125 18.88 -2.83 -6.57
CA GLU A 125 19.78 -1.71 -6.24
C GLU A 125 19.10 -0.38 -6.56
#